data_AF-A0A2G5LDN6-F1
#
_entry.id   AF-A0A2G5LDN6-F1
#
_cell.length_a   1.000
_cell.length_b   1.000
_cell.length_c   1.000
_cell.angle_alpha   90.00
_cell.angle_beta   90.00
_cell.angle_gamma   90.00
#
_symmetry.space_group_name_H-M   'P 1'
#
loop_
_entity.id
_entity.type
_entity.pdbx_description
1 polymer ?
#
loop_
_entity_poly.entity_id
_entity_poly.type
_entity_poly.pdbx_seq_one_letter_code
_entity_poly.pdbx_strand_id
1 'polypeptide(L)' 'LSRTEDQYRAAYARKTEKHPRRCVFFGTSNRSDYLKDPTGGRRFLPVDCGLMQPVKSVFNDLQSEVDQIWAEAVMY' A
#
# COMPACT_ATOMS: atom_id res chain seq x y z
N LEU A 1 -8.45 6.34 -10.74
CA LEU A 1 -8.54 6.23 -9.28
C LEU A 1 -8.77 7.65 -8.77
N SER A 2 -9.99 8.05 -8.41
CA SER A 2 -10.26 9.45 -8.01
C SER A 2 -11.17 9.57 -6.80
N ARG A 3 -11.66 8.43 -6.27
CA ARG A 3 -12.56 8.44 -5.13
C ARG A 3 -11.74 8.57 -3.85
N THR A 4 -11.84 9.72 -3.20
CA THR A 4 -11.18 10.09 -1.94
C THR A 4 -11.96 9.66 -0.70
N GLU A 5 -13.20 9.21 -0.88
CA GLU A 5 -14.12 8.82 0.20
C GLU A 5 -14.62 7.39 0.02
N ASP A 6 -14.70 6.64 1.12
CA ASP A 6 -15.44 5.40 1.20
C ASP A 6 -16.76 5.61 1.93
N GLN A 7 -17.81 5.00 1.37
CA GLN A 7 -19.13 4.96 1.97
C GLN A 7 -19.29 3.60 2.61
N TYR A 8 -19.36 3.56 3.94
CA TYR A 8 -19.62 2.31 4.64
C TYR A 8 -20.67 2.53 5.72
N ARG A 9 -21.38 1.46 6.06
CA ARG A 9 -22.34 1.42 7.15
C ARG A 9 -21.73 0.61 8.28
N ALA A 10 -21.47 1.23 9.42
CA ALA A 10 -21.01 0.51 10.60
C ALA A 10 -22.07 -0.53 11.04
N ALA A 11 -21.63 -1.55 11.77
CA ALA A 11 -22.56 -2.50 12.38
C ALA A 11 -23.58 -1.73 13.24
N TYR A 12 -24.87 -1.97 13.01
CA TYR A 12 -26.01 -1.30 13.67
C TYR A 12 -26.26 0.18 13.33
N ALA A 13 -25.50 0.79 12.41
CA ALA A 13 -25.79 2.16 11.97
C ALA A 13 -27.07 2.21 11.11
N ARG A 14 -27.93 3.22 11.36
CA ARG A 14 -29.15 3.45 10.57
C ARG A 14 -28.88 4.03 9.18
N LYS A 15 -27.79 4.78 9.00
CA LYS A 15 -27.43 5.44 7.74
C LYS A 15 -25.97 5.14 7.38
N THR A 16 -25.69 5.22 6.08
CA THR A 16 -24.33 5.11 5.54
C THR A 16 -23.59 6.42 5.76
N GLU A 17 -22.35 6.35 6.25
CA GLU A 17 -21.50 7.51 6.46
C GLU A 17 -20.35 7.53 5.44
N LYS A 18 -19.90 8.74 5.11
CA LYS A 18 -18.75 8.98 4.22
C LYS A 18 -17.52 9.17 5.09
N HIS A 19 -16.49 8.37 4.83
CA HIS A 19 -15.21 8.47 5.51
C HIS A 19 -14.09 8.70 4.50
N PRO A 20 -13.14 9.59 4.79
CA PRO A 20 -11.97 9.76 3.94
C PRO A 20 -11.18 8.45 3.88
N ARG A 21 -10.75 8.07 2.68
CA ARG A 21 -9.94 6.87 2.47
C ARG A 21 -8.57 7.04 3.10
N ARG A 22 -8.31 6.28 4.17
CA ARG A 22 -7.01 6.24 4.86
C ARG A 22 -6.39 4.84 4.89
N CYS A 23 -7.01 3.87 4.23
CA CYS A 23 -6.57 2.48 4.24
C CYS A 23 -5.75 2.18 2.97
N VAL A 24 -4.57 1.60 3.18
CA VAL A 24 -3.74 1.00 2.13
C VAL A 24 -3.65 -0.49 2.43
N PHE A 25 -3.85 -1.32 1.40
CA PHE A 25 -3.77 -2.77 1.52
C PHE A 25 -2.40 -3.26 1.09
N PHE A 26 -1.80 -4.11 1.92
CA PHE A 26 -0.56 -4.82 1.62
C PHE A 26 -0.81 -6.31 1.79
N GLY A 27 -0.26 -7.11 0.88
CA GLY A 27 -0.35 -8.56 0.94
C GLY A 27 0.90 -9.16 0.35
N THR A 28 1.36 -10.27 0.92
CA THR A 28 2.49 -11.03 0.42
C THR A 28 1.98 -12.29 -0.27
N SER A 29 2.59 -12.63 -1.40
CA SER A 29 2.30 -13.86 -2.14
C SER A 29 3.63 -14.49 -2.54
N ASN A 30 3.76 -15.79 -2.33
CA ASN A 30 4.91 -16.57 -2.81
C ASN A 30 4.78 -16.94 -4.31
N ARG A 31 3.64 -16.63 -4.93
CA ARG A 31 3.38 -16.83 -6.36
C ARG A 31 3.44 -15.50 -7.07
N SER A 32 4.10 -15.49 -8.23
CA SER A 32 4.09 -14.38 -9.18
C SER A 32 2.69 -14.11 -9.76
N ASP A 33 1.86 -15.16 -9.85
CA ASP A 33 0.60 -15.13 -10.59
C ASP A 33 -0.60 -14.85 -9.66
N TYR A 34 -0.50 -13.78 -8.86
CA TYR A 34 -1.53 -13.44 -7.87
C TYR A 34 -2.66 -12.58 -8.44
N LEU A 35 -2.42 -11.90 -9.57
CA LEU A 35 -3.45 -11.13 -10.28
C LEU A 35 -4.04 -11.98 -11.40
N LYS A 36 -5.31 -12.39 -11.24
CA LYS A 36 -6.04 -13.17 -12.24
C LYS A 36 -6.51 -12.35 -13.44
N ASP A 37 -6.59 -11.02 -13.31
CA ASP A 37 -7.13 -10.11 -14.33
C ASP A 37 -6.04 -9.10 -14.76
N PRO A 38 -5.66 -9.04 -16.05
CA PRO A 38 -4.66 -8.10 -16.56
C PRO A 38 -5.05 -6.62 -16.40
N THR A 39 -6.35 -6.30 -16.30
CA THR A 39 -6.81 -4.93 -16.03
C THR A 39 -6.80 -4.55 -14.55
N GLY A 40 -6.69 -5.55 -13.66
CA GLY A 40 -6.62 -5.40 -12.20
C GLY A 40 -5.26 -4.95 -11.69
N GLY A 41 -4.19 -5.13 -12.48
CA GLY A 41 -2.81 -4.84 -12.07
C GLY A 41 -2.51 -3.37 -11.83
N ARG A 42 -3.28 -2.43 -12.42
CA ARG A 42 -3.06 -0.98 -12.24
C ARG A 42 -3.32 -0.44 -10.83
N ARG A 43 -3.83 -1.28 -9.90
CA ARG A 43 -4.14 -0.89 -8.51
C ARG A 43 -3.17 -1.48 -7.50
N PHE A 44 -2.17 -2.23 -7.96
CA PHE A 44 -1.18 -2.89 -7.13
C PHE A 44 0.21 -2.50 -7.60
N LEU A 45 1.11 -2.26 -6.66
CA LEU A 45 2.53 -2.11 -6.93
C LEU A 45 3.20 -3.46 -6.60
N PRO A 46 3.52 -4.31 -7.60
CA PRO A 46 4.30 -5.52 -7.36
C PRO A 46 5.69 -5.13 -6.83
N VAL A 47 6.10 -5.75 -5.74
CA VAL A 47 7.46 -5.61 -5.20
C VAL A 47 8.04 -7.01 -5.05
N ASP A 48 9.06 -7.31 -5.85
CA ASP A 48 9.76 -8.59 -5.78
C ASP A 48 10.73 -8.58 -4.59
N CYS A 49 10.47 -9.44 -3.63
CA CYS A 49 11.27 -9.56 -2.40
C CYS A 49 12.25 -10.75 -2.49
N GLY A 50 13.44 -10.60 -1.91
CA GLY A 50 14.41 -11.70 -1.78
C GLY A 50 15.35 -11.92 -2.98
N LEU A 51 15.31 -11.05 -3.99
CA LEU A 51 16.29 -11.05 -5.09
C LEU A 51 17.70 -10.70 -4.59
N MET A 52 17.78 -9.83 -3.59
CA MET A 52 19.02 -9.41 -2.94
C MET A 52 18.87 -9.55 -1.43
N GLN A 53 19.99 -9.82 -0.75
CA GLN A 53 20.01 -9.83 0.71
C GLN A 53 19.83 -8.39 1.23
N PRO A 54 18.93 -8.16 2.22
CA PRO A 54 18.72 -6.84 2.78
C PRO A 54 19.99 -6.36 3.49
N VAL A 55 20.50 -5.20 3.08
CA VAL A 55 21.71 -4.58 3.64
C VAL A 55 21.37 -3.69 4.85
N LYS A 56 20.16 -3.13 4.89
CA LYS A 56 19.67 -2.26 5.96
C LYS A 56 18.54 -2.93 6.74
N SER A 57 18.47 -2.65 8.04
CA SER A 57 17.41 -3.09 8.95
C SER A 57 16.43 -1.97 9.22
N VAL A 58 15.14 -2.26 9.05
CA VAL A 58 14.04 -1.32 9.34
C VAL A 58 14.02 -0.90 10.83
N PHE A 59 14.55 -1.72 11.72
CA PHE A 59 14.53 -1.44 13.15
C PHE A 59 15.69 -0.54 13.62
N ASN A 60 16.81 -0.56 12.90
CA ASN A 60 18.03 0.14 13.32
C ASN A 60 18.34 1.35 12.43
N ASP A 61 18.11 1.21 11.11
CA ASP A 61 18.60 2.18 10.12
C ASP A 61 17.49 3.10 9.59
N LEU A 62 16.21 2.76 9.82
CA LEU A 62 15.09 3.49 9.23
C LEU A 62 15.03 4.94 9.70
N GLN A 63 15.24 5.20 11.00
CA GLN A 63 14.98 6.52 11.59
C GLN A 63 15.80 7.64 10.93
N SER A 64 17.04 7.37 10.55
CA SER A 64 17.91 8.33 9.85
C SER A 64 17.62 8.48 8.35
N GLU A 65 16.89 7.53 7.76
CA GLU A 65 16.66 7.44 6.32
C GLU A 65 15.25 7.92 5.92
N VAL A 66 14.36 8.14 6.90
CA VAL A 66 12.97 8.57 6.66
C VAL A 66 12.90 9.80 5.76
N ASP A 67 13.71 10.82 6.05
CA ASP A 67 13.69 12.08 5.29
C ASP A 67 14.14 11.87 3.85
N GLN A 68 15.14 11.02 3.62
CA GLN A 68 15.64 10.69 2.29
C GLN A 68 14.58 9.93 1.48
N ILE A 69 13.92 8.94 2.10
CA ILE A 69 12.83 8.17 1.45
C ILE A 69 11.68 9.09 1.04
N TRP A 70 11.30 10.04 1.90
CA TRP A 70 10.26 11.03 1.57
C TRP A 70 10.69 11.98 0.46
N ALA A 71 11.95 12.41 0.44
CA ALA A 71 12.47 13.27 -0.62
C ALA A 71 12.39 12.58 -1.99
N GLU A 72 12.74 11.29 -2.06
CA GLU A 72 12.63 10.50 -3.29
C GLU A 72 11.17 10.29 -3.72
N ALA A 73 10.26 10.08 -2.76
CA ALA A 73 8.84 9.89 -3.05
C ALA A 73 8.13 11.17 -3.53
N VAL A 74 8.60 12.36 -3.13
CA VAL A 74 8.03 13.65 -3.55
C VAL A 74 8.52 14.08 -4.94
N MET A 75 9.71 13.63 -5.34
CA MET A 75 10.34 14.03 -6.62
C MET A 75 9.87 13.21 -7.84
N TYR A 76 8.88 12.31 -7.67
CA TYR A 76 8.36 11.43 -8.72
C TYR A 76 6.88 11.70 -9.05
#